data_AF-A0AB35IME7-F1
#
_entry.id   AF-A0AB35IME7-F1
#
_cell.length_a   1.000
_cell.length_b   1.000
_cell.length_c   1.000
_cell.angle_alpha   90.00
_cell.angle_beta   90.00
_cell.angle_gamma   90.00
#
_symmetry.space_group_name_H-M   'P 1'
#
loop_
_entity.id
_entity.type
_entity.pdbx_description
1 polymer ?
#
loop_
_entity_poly.entity_id
_entity_poly.type
_entity_poly.pdbx_seq_one_letter_code
_entity_poly.pdbx_strand_id
1 'polypeptide(L)' 'MLPSQFNYQPKSITKRVHQAEKPVELLEEIIGYISLPYEIILDQFAGSSNLAVAALNMSRNAIVIEGVENI' A
#
# COMPACT_ATOMS: atom_id res chain seq x y z
N MET A 1 4.15 -17.46 6.87
CA MET A 1 4.75 -17.75 5.56
C MET A 1 3.99 -16.93 4.52
N LEU A 2 4.66 -16.27 3.58
CA LEU A 2 3.96 -15.56 2.50
C LEU A 2 3.22 -16.55 1.60
N PRO A 3 2.05 -16.18 1.05
CA PRO A 3 1.36 -17.02 0.07
C PRO A 3 2.15 -17.10 -1.23
N SER A 4 1.89 -18.12 -2.05
CA SER A 4 2.50 -18.26 -3.38
C SER A 4 2.03 -17.18 -4.36
N GLN A 5 0.82 -16.64 -4.15
CA GLN A 5 0.29 -15.50 -4.89
C GLN A 5 -0.65 -14.67 -4.02
N PHE A 6 -0.75 -13.39 -4.33
CA PHE A 6 -1.83 -12.52 -3.87
C PHE A 6 -2.80 -12.29 -5.03
N ASN A 7 -4.09 -12.58 -4.85
CA ASN A 7 -5.08 -12.47 -5.91
C ASN A 7 -6.04 -11.30 -5.65
N TYR A 8 -5.70 -10.13 -6.18
CA TYR A 8 -6.49 -8.92 -6.05
C TYR A 8 -6.76 -8.29 -7.41
N GLN A 9 -7.99 -7.84 -7.62
CA GLN A 9 -8.35 -7.09 -8.81
C GLN A 9 -7.90 -5.63 -8.64
N PRO A 10 -7.20 -5.07 -9.63
CA PRO A 10 -6.79 -3.68 -9.54
C PRO A 10 -8.00 -2.77 -9.80
N LYS A 11 -8.02 -1.56 -9.23
CA LYS A 11 -9.15 -0.62 -9.38
C LYS A 11 -9.48 -0.35 -10.86
N SER A 12 -10.70 0.05 -11.21
CA SER A 12 -10.99 0.45 -12.60
C SER A 12 -10.17 1.67 -13.00
N ILE A 13 -9.78 1.77 -14.29
CA ILE A 13 -9.00 2.90 -14.81
C ILE A 13 -9.64 4.26 -14.46
N THR A 14 -10.97 4.34 -14.52
CA THR A 14 -11.74 5.56 -14.23
C THR A 14 -11.77 5.96 -12.76
N LYS A 15 -11.35 5.08 -11.86
CA LYS A 15 -11.38 5.28 -10.40
C LYS A 15 -9.98 5.32 -9.78
N ARG A 16 -8.93 5.05 -10.55
CA ARG A 16 -7.56 5.13 -10.06
C ARG A 16 -7.10 6.58 -10.04
N VAL A 17 -6.32 6.92 -9.03
CA VAL A 17 -5.60 8.19 -8.96
C VAL A 17 -4.19 8.07 -9.53
N HIS A 18 -3.62 6.86 -9.60
CA HIS A 18 -2.31 6.59 -10.20
C HIS A 18 -2.37 5.37 -11.13
N GLN A 19 -1.62 5.38 -12.24
CA GLN A 19 -1.62 4.29 -13.22
C GLN A 19 -1.29 2.92 -12.57
N ALA A 20 -0.27 2.89 -11.71
CA ALA A 20 0.20 1.71 -11.00
C ALA A 20 -0.37 1.59 -9.57
N GLU A 21 -1.55 2.17 -9.31
CA GLU A 21 -2.22 2.09 -8.02
C GLU A 21 -2.51 0.64 -7.62
N LYS A 22 -1.94 0.24 -6.48
CA LYS A 22 -2.16 -1.09 -5.87
C LYS A 22 -3.42 -1.04 -5.01
N PRO A 23 -4.27 -2.09 -5.00
CA PRO A 23 -5.40 -2.18 -4.07
C PRO A 23 -4.94 -2.04 -2.62
N VAL A 24 -5.77 -1.40 -1.78
CA VAL A 24 -5.42 -1.20 -0.35
C VAL A 24 -5.42 -2.54 0.37
N GLU A 25 -6.38 -3.40 0.04
CA GLU A 25 -6.59 -4.72 0.64
C GLU A 25 -5.40 -5.66 0.39
N LEU A 26 -4.78 -5.56 -0.80
CA LEU A 26 -3.53 -6.26 -1.11
C LEU A 26 -2.40 -5.83 -0.15
N LEU A 27 -2.29 -4.53 0.10
CA LEU A 27 -1.24 -3.98 0.96
C LEU A 27 -1.50 -4.34 2.42
N GLU A 28 -2.75 -4.30 2.88
CA GLU A 28 -3.13 -4.74 4.23
C GLU A 28 -2.74 -6.20 4.49
N GLU A 29 -3.00 -7.10 3.52
CA GLU A 29 -2.61 -8.50 3.64
C GLU A 29 -1.09 -8.65 3.74
N ILE A 30 -0.33 -7.98 2.87
CA ILE A 30 1.14 -8.00 2.91
C ILE A 30 1.65 -7.48 4.26
N ILE A 31 1.15 -6.34 4.73
CA ILE A 31 1.51 -5.73 6.02
C ILE A 31 1.28 -6.70 7.17
N GLY A 32 0.16 -7.43 7.14
CA GLY A 32 -0.18 -8.46 8.12
C GLY A 32 0.83 -9.62 8.19
N TYR A 33 1.52 -9.92 7.07
CA TYR A 33 2.55 -10.96 7.04
C TYR A 33 3.95 -10.47 7.44
N ILE A 34 4.28 -9.20 7.21
CA ILE A 34 5.68 -8.72 7.27
C ILE A 34 5.97 -7.74 8.40
N SER A 35 4.97 -7.37 9.20
CA SER A 35 5.13 -6.41 10.29
C SER A 35 4.20 -6.70 11.47
N LEU A 36 4.50 -6.10 12.61
CA LEU A 36 3.68 -6.06 13.81
C LEU A 36 3.00 -4.69 13.98
N PRO A 37 1.93 -4.58 14.78
CA PRO A 37 1.34 -3.29 15.13
C PRO A 37 2.41 -2.31 15.65
N TYR A 38 2.27 -1.05 15.24
CA TYR A 38 3.11 0.11 15.58
C TYR A 38 4.53 0.11 15.00
N GLU A 39 4.92 -0.92 14.23
CA GLU A 39 6.15 -0.86 13.44
C GLU A 39 6.05 0.17 12.30
N ILE A 40 7.21 0.59 11.79
CA ILE A 40 7.33 1.59 10.72
C ILE A 40 7.53 0.90 9.39
N ILE A 41 6.71 1.27 8.41
CA ILE A 41 6.83 0.84 7.02
C ILE A 41 7.29 2.02 6.17
N LEU A 42 8.30 1.78 5.32
CA LEU A 42 8.83 2.76 4.38
C LEU A 42 8.36 2.45 2.96
N ASP A 43 7.67 3.40 2.33
CA ASP A 43 7.48 3.46 0.89
C ASP A 43 8.33 4.57 0.28
N GLN A 44 9.31 4.21 -0.54
CA GLN A 44 10.15 5.20 -1.22
C GLN A 44 9.51 5.73 -2.52
N PHE A 45 8.45 5.09 -3.00
CA PHE A 45 7.76 5.42 -4.26
C PHE A 45 6.24 5.30 -4.06
N ALA A 46 5.72 6.24 -3.28
CA ALA A 46 4.37 6.16 -2.73
C ALA A 46 3.27 6.08 -3.80
N GLY A 47 3.46 6.71 -4.97
CA GLY A 47 2.42 6.84 -5.98
C GLY A 47 1.12 7.33 -5.33
N SER A 48 0.05 6.57 -5.48
CA SER A 48 -1.25 6.88 -4.87
C SER A 48 -1.29 6.90 -3.33
N SER A 49 -0.18 6.61 -2.64
CA SER A 49 -0.05 6.56 -1.18
C SER A 49 -0.97 5.53 -0.50
N ASN A 50 -1.43 4.50 -1.24
CA ASN A 50 -2.29 3.46 -0.67
C ASN A 50 -1.58 2.64 0.43
N LEU A 51 -0.24 2.60 0.46
CA LEU A 51 0.49 1.96 1.57
C LEU A 51 0.28 2.70 2.89
N ALA A 52 0.21 4.04 2.87
CA ALA A 52 -0.07 4.83 4.08
C ALA A 52 -1.49 4.54 4.60
N VAL A 53 -2.47 4.42 3.70
CA VAL A 53 -3.85 4.04 4.06
C VAL A 53 -3.88 2.65 4.67
N ALA A 54 -3.26 1.66 4.01
CA ALA A 54 -3.20 0.28 4.52
C ALA A 54 -2.47 0.19 5.87
N ALA A 55 -1.36 0.92 6.04
CA ALA A 55 -0.64 0.98 7.30
C ALA A 55 -1.51 1.55 8.42
N LEU A 56 -2.22 2.66 8.17
CA LEU A 56 -3.13 3.26 9.14
C LEU A 56 -4.25 2.28 9.56
N ASN A 57 -4.90 1.64 8.59
CA ASN A 57 -5.95 0.65 8.85
C ASN A 57 -5.44 -0.53 9.69
N MET A 58 -4.18 -0.93 9.47
CA MET A 58 -3.52 -2.03 10.17
C MET A 58 -2.81 -1.59 11.45
N SER A 59 -2.98 -0.35 11.93
CA SER A 59 -2.26 0.15 13.12
C SER A 59 -0.74 0.10 13.00
N ARG A 60 -0.18 0.42 11.83
CA ARG A 60 1.25 0.62 11.57
C ARG A 60 1.54 2.11 11.34
N ASN A 61 2.77 2.50 11.58
CA ASN A 61 3.30 3.80 11.19
C ASN A 61 3.82 3.70 9.74
N ALA A 62 3.71 4.78 8.97
CA ALA A 62 4.21 4.82 7.60
C ALA A 62 5.02 6.09 7.33
N ILE A 63 6.13 5.93 6.62
CA ILE A 63 6.85 7.00 5.95
C ILE A 63 6.69 6.74 4.46
N VAL A 64 6.11 7.70 3.75
CA VAL A 64 5.90 7.61 2.31
C VAL A 64 6.56 8.79 1.62
N ILE A 65 7.27 8.51 0.53
CA ILE A 65 8.01 9.50 -0.25
C ILE A 65 7.56 9.39 -1.71
N GLU A 66 7.35 10.54 -2.34
CA GLU A 66 7.08 10.65 -3.76
C GLU A 66 7.90 11.79 -4.35
N GLY A 67 8.52 11.56 -5.51
CA GLY A 67 9.38 12.54 -6.18
C GLY A 67 8.62 13.51 -7.08
N VAL A 68 7.32 13.28 -7.29
CA VAL A 68 6.47 14.06 -8.19
C VAL A 68 5.29 14.67 -7.41
N GLU A 69 5.10 15.98 -7.52
CA GLU A 69 4.04 16.71 -6.78
C GLU A 69 2.62 16.47 -7.30
N ASN A 70 2.44 15.87 -8.48
CA ASN A 70 1.14 15.63 -9.10
C ASN A 70 1.09 14.27 -9.78
N ILE A 71 0.20 13.40 -9.31
CA ILE A 71 -0.02 12.02 -9.73
C ILE A 71 -1.35 11.91 -10.48
#